data_AF-X0BAG6-F1
#
_entry.id   AF-X0BAG6-F1
#
_cell.length_a   1.000
_cell.length_b   1.000
_cell.length_c   1.000
_cell.angle_alpha   90.00
_cell.angle_beta   90.00
_cell.angle_gamma   90.00
#
_symmetry.space_group_name_H-M   'P 1'
#
loop_
_entity.id
_entity.type
_entity.pdbx_description
1 polymer ?
#
loop_
_entity_poly.entity_id
_entity_poly.type
_entity_poly.pdbx_seq_one_letter_code
_entity_poly.pdbx_strand_id
1 'polypeptide(L)'
;MFPLFARLPAELQLKIWDASYPQPGIHIFDVHFQPRQDVPGAGKMISSETADDAHTERIFLDSLAVTPVSRQGFSATQFRSDPSTYRTANTLSATSVDSLEVAKARLNSDKLGKSNIVHLDRNGKRVSYDNSADVLCLRFGLNHPVVQGATNNILDQDSGLAIQNNISRILEAEWSEGMASSLFAARRLAIDINELWSPTGFDSMSIMYLSCCIQNDLEVLYLVDYCIGRCRRCWKGKLTQKELATKKCSIAKELDPEDRDMDVIYGSTVTYREISNLEKLGWDFNHSMFAFAQTLGDSIREQQGTKRLFRSVRVLACEEEVSNVEDMTIYAVCSLSK
;
A
#
# COMPACT_ATOMS: atom_id res chain seq x y z
N MET A 1 18.02 0.55 -20.35
CA MET A 1 17.52 -0.22 -21.51
C MET A 1 18.72 -0.92 -22.14
N PHE A 2 18.67 -2.25 -22.33
CA PHE A 2 19.79 -3.03 -22.87
C PHE A 2 19.61 -3.15 -24.40
N PRO A 3 20.29 -2.31 -25.22
CA PRO A 3 19.99 -2.20 -26.65
C PRO A 3 20.24 -3.48 -27.47
N LEU A 4 20.91 -4.46 -26.87
CA LEU A 4 21.18 -5.77 -27.48
C LEU A 4 20.18 -6.85 -27.06
N PHE A 5 19.21 -6.56 -26.19
CA PHE A 5 18.28 -7.55 -25.67
C PHE A 5 17.49 -8.26 -26.79
N ALA A 6 16.96 -7.49 -27.75
CA ALA A 6 16.24 -8.03 -28.90
C ALA A 6 17.12 -8.89 -29.85
N ARG A 7 18.45 -8.90 -29.65
CA ARG A 7 19.40 -9.71 -30.43
C ARG A 7 19.78 -11.01 -29.72
N LEU A 8 19.32 -11.23 -28.48
CA LEU A 8 19.56 -12.48 -27.76
C LEU A 8 18.71 -13.61 -28.37
N PRO A 9 19.16 -14.88 -28.28
CA PRO A 9 18.29 -16.03 -28.53
C PRO A 9 17.01 -15.97 -27.71
N ALA A 10 15.90 -16.46 -28.26
CA ALA A 10 14.59 -16.41 -27.62
C ALA A 10 14.59 -17.06 -26.22
N GLU A 11 15.34 -18.15 -26.03
CA GLU A 11 15.47 -18.83 -24.75
C GLU A 11 16.16 -17.96 -23.68
N LEU A 12 17.13 -17.14 -24.08
CA LEU A 12 17.79 -16.19 -23.17
C LEU A 12 16.90 -14.98 -22.88
N GLN A 13 16.15 -14.50 -23.87
CA GLN A 13 15.15 -13.45 -23.65
C GLN A 13 14.09 -13.91 -22.65
N LEU A 14 13.56 -15.13 -22.80
CA LEU A 14 12.61 -15.76 -21.88
C LEU A 14 13.19 -15.90 -20.47
N LYS A 15 14.41 -16.41 -20.31
CA LYS A 15 15.05 -16.53 -18.99
C LYS A 15 15.26 -15.19 -18.31
N ILE A 16 15.66 -14.16 -19.07
CA ILE A 16 15.81 -12.81 -18.54
C ILE A 16 14.44 -12.23 -18.16
N TRP A 17 13.39 -12.47 -18.96
CA TRP A 17 12.03 -12.08 -18.58
C TRP A 17 11.56 -12.76 -17.31
N ASP A 18 11.79 -14.06 -17.17
CA ASP A 18 11.43 -14.81 -15.98
C ASP A 18 12.14 -14.29 -14.74
N ALA A 19 13.43 -13.95 -14.87
CA ALA A 19 14.22 -13.36 -13.79
C ALA A 19 13.86 -11.90 -13.49
N SER A 20 13.43 -11.12 -14.50
CA SER A 20 13.14 -9.68 -14.36
C SER A 20 11.71 -9.41 -13.89
N TYR A 21 10.82 -10.39 -13.95
CA TYR A 21 9.44 -10.28 -13.47
C TYR A 21 9.10 -11.45 -12.53
N PRO A 22 9.72 -11.48 -11.33
CA PRO A 22 9.43 -12.50 -10.32
C PRO A 22 8.00 -12.36 -9.77
N GLN A 23 7.40 -13.50 -9.40
CA GLN A 23 6.07 -13.59 -8.79
C GLN A 23 6.17 -14.19 -7.37
N PRO A 24 5.31 -13.79 -6.42
CA PRO A 24 4.29 -12.74 -6.55
C PRO A 24 4.90 -11.33 -6.58
N GLY A 25 4.35 -10.44 -7.39
CA GLY A 25 4.77 -9.04 -7.52
C GLY A 25 3.98 -8.08 -6.64
N ILE A 26 4.53 -6.89 -6.37
CA ILE A 26 3.79 -5.78 -5.73
C ILE A 26 3.56 -4.61 -6.69
N HIS A 27 2.37 -4.01 -6.61
CA HIS A 27 1.96 -2.86 -7.41
C HIS A 27 1.54 -1.70 -6.52
N ILE A 28 2.36 -0.65 -6.45
CA ILE A 28 2.13 0.48 -5.54
C ILE A 28 1.46 1.64 -6.28
N PHE A 29 0.39 2.15 -5.70
CA PHE A 29 -0.36 3.31 -6.20
C PHE A 29 -0.59 4.32 -5.09
N ASP A 30 -0.54 5.59 -5.46
CA ASP A 30 -0.91 6.69 -4.57
C ASP A 30 -2.42 6.87 -4.55
N VAL A 31 -2.98 7.04 -3.37
CA VAL A 31 -4.35 7.56 -3.21
C VAL A 31 -4.26 9.08 -3.21
N HIS A 32 -4.75 9.69 -4.27
CA HIS A 32 -4.85 11.13 -4.39
C HIS A 32 -6.19 11.62 -3.87
N PHE A 33 -6.15 12.70 -3.11
CA PHE A 33 -7.32 13.42 -2.63
C PHE A 33 -7.48 14.69 -3.46
N GLN A 34 -8.65 14.86 -4.02
CA GLN A 34 -9.04 16.04 -4.77
C GLN A 34 -10.18 16.73 -4.03
N PRO A 35 -9.99 17.99 -3.61
CA PRO A 35 -11.09 18.81 -3.13
C PRO A 35 -12.15 18.89 -4.23
N ARG A 36 -13.42 18.76 -3.87
CA ARG A 36 -14.52 18.97 -4.82
C ARG A 36 -14.49 20.44 -5.26
N GLN A 37 -14.03 20.70 -6.48
CA GLN A 37 -14.16 22.02 -7.08
C GLN A 37 -15.63 22.21 -7.45
N ASP A 38 -16.29 23.16 -6.80
CA ASP A 38 -17.53 23.72 -7.32
C ASP A 38 -17.29 24.13 -8.78
N VAL A 39 -18.13 23.59 -9.66
CA VAL A 39 -18.06 23.78 -11.11
C VAL A 39 -17.87 25.28 -11.43
N PRO A 40 -16.83 25.70 -12.17
CA PRO A 40 -16.69 27.09 -12.56
C PRO A 40 -17.73 27.41 -13.64
N GLY A 41 -18.91 27.89 -13.22
CA GLY A 41 -19.98 28.23 -14.15
C GLY A 41 -21.36 28.57 -13.56
N ALA A 42 -21.62 28.37 -12.26
CA ALA A 42 -22.89 28.76 -11.66
C ALA A 42 -22.77 30.11 -10.94
N GLY A 43 -23.22 31.17 -11.62
CA GLY A 43 -23.34 32.49 -11.04
C GLY A 43 -24.23 32.50 -9.80
N LYS A 44 -23.91 33.43 -8.89
CA LYS A 44 -24.72 33.92 -7.76
C LYS A 44 -26.21 33.53 -7.83
N MET A 45 -26.69 32.73 -6.88
CA MET A 45 -27.98 32.94 -6.21
C MET A 45 -28.16 32.02 -4.97
N ILE A 46 -28.15 32.67 -3.80
CA ILE A 46 -29.00 32.52 -2.60
C ILE A 46 -29.21 31.11 -1.97
N SER A 47 -28.77 31.06 -0.70
CA SER A 47 -29.09 30.19 0.44
C SER A 47 -30.12 29.07 0.30
N SER A 48 -29.75 27.88 0.78
CA SER A 48 -30.67 26.94 1.43
C SER A 48 -29.89 26.04 2.40
N GLU A 49 -30.48 25.81 3.56
CA GLU A 49 -30.03 24.98 4.67
C GLU A 49 -29.86 23.50 4.24
N THR A 50 -28.61 23.04 4.11
CA THR A 50 -28.11 21.67 4.41
C THR A 50 -26.59 21.71 4.26
N ALA A 51 -25.89 22.13 5.31
CA ALA A 51 -24.44 22.36 5.29
C ALA A 51 -23.59 21.09 5.52
N ASP A 52 -24.16 19.89 5.39
CA ASP A 52 -23.44 18.61 5.65
C ASP A 52 -22.84 17.95 4.40
N ASP A 53 -23.27 18.31 3.17
CA ASP A 53 -22.85 17.62 1.93
C ASP A 53 -21.76 18.38 1.13
N ALA A 54 -21.26 19.51 1.64
CA ALA A 54 -20.49 20.47 0.83
C ALA A 54 -18.97 20.20 0.75
N HIS A 55 -18.42 19.21 1.47
CA HIS A 55 -16.95 19.09 1.65
C HIS A 55 -16.36 17.69 1.45
N THR A 56 -17.12 16.71 0.94
CA THR A 56 -16.60 15.36 0.68
C THR A 56 -15.50 15.40 -0.38
N GLU A 57 -14.25 15.16 0.02
CA GLU A 57 -13.12 15.04 -0.91
C GLU A 57 -13.38 13.85 -1.84
N ARG A 58 -13.01 13.96 -3.11
CA ARG A 58 -13.00 12.82 -4.03
C ARG A 58 -11.62 12.19 -4.03
N ILE A 59 -11.55 10.86 -3.92
CA ILE A 59 -10.29 10.11 -3.98
C ILE A 59 -10.19 9.20 -5.19
N PHE A 60 -8.98 9.03 -5.70
CA PHE A 60 -8.67 8.16 -6.83
C PHE A 60 -7.25 7.62 -6.74
N LEU A 61 -6.95 6.57 -7.51
CA LEU A 61 -5.62 6.00 -7.63
C LEU A 61 -4.80 6.72 -8.70
N ASP A 62 -3.54 7.01 -8.40
CA ASP A 62 -2.54 7.51 -9.37
C ASP A 62 -1.25 6.70 -9.30
N SER A 63 -0.42 6.88 -10.31
CA SER A 63 0.95 6.38 -10.32
C SER A 63 1.72 6.89 -9.11
N LEU A 64 2.52 6.02 -8.50
CA LEU A 64 3.43 6.39 -7.43
C LEU A 64 4.29 7.61 -7.80
N ALA A 65 4.16 8.70 -7.03
CA ALA A 65 5.02 9.85 -7.11
C ALA A 65 6.40 9.49 -6.54
N VAL A 66 7.39 9.40 -7.42
CA VAL A 66 8.81 9.23 -7.10
C VAL A 66 9.41 10.62 -6.93
N THR A 67 9.74 11.01 -5.69
CA THR A 67 10.24 12.36 -5.38
C THR A 67 11.77 12.37 -5.39
N PRO A 68 12.43 13.35 -6.03
CA PRO A 68 13.86 13.57 -5.82
C PRO A 68 14.12 13.93 -4.36
N VAL A 69 15.21 13.41 -3.79
CA VAL A 69 15.55 13.50 -2.35
C VAL A 69 15.87 14.94 -1.95
N SER A 70 14.84 15.78 -1.79
CA SER A 70 14.96 17.13 -1.24
C SER A 70 14.77 17.06 0.27
N ARG A 71 15.85 17.08 1.04
CA ARG A 71 15.81 17.00 2.51
C ARG A 71 15.05 18.17 3.13
N GLN A 72 13.73 18.05 3.35
CA GLN A 72 12.98 18.73 4.41
C GLN A 72 11.51 18.28 4.44
N GLY A 73 11.03 17.83 5.62
CA GLY A 73 9.61 17.90 5.98
C GLY A 73 8.64 16.84 5.44
N PHE A 74 9.11 15.66 5.04
CA PHE A 74 8.20 14.66 4.48
C PHE A 74 7.46 13.84 5.53
N SER A 75 6.21 13.56 5.17
CA SER A 75 5.17 12.97 6.00
C SER A 75 4.83 11.53 5.55
N ALA A 76 5.27 11.08 4.36
CA ALA A 76 5.06 9.71 3.87
C ALA A 76 6.35 9.04 3.35
N THR A 77 6.37 7.70 3.33
CA THR A 77 7.49 6.89 2.80
C THR A 77 7.82 7.28 1.36
N GLN A 78 9.09 7.60 1.09
CA GLN A 78 9.54 8.05 -0.22
C GLN A 78 10.31 6.96 -0.96
N PHE A 79 10.16 6.96 -2.27
CA PHE A 79 10.85 6.05 -3.17
C PHE A 79 11.72 6.86 -4.12
N ARG A 80 12.99 6.46 -4.28
CA ARG A 80 13.93 7.00 -5.28
C ARG A 80 13.60 6.50 -6.68
N SER A 81 13.03 5.31 -6.79
CA SER A 81 12.50 4.70 -8.02
C SER A 81 11.23 3.91 -7.71
N ASP A 82 10.33 3.80 -8.69
CA ASP A 82 9.07 3.05 -8.54
C ASP A 82 9.36 1.54 -8.39
N PRO A 83 9.12 0.95 -7.20
CA PRO A 83 9.37 -0.48 -6.96
C PRO A 83 8.29 -1.36 -7.58
N SER A 84 7.24 -0.80 -8.20
CA SER A 84 6.11 -1.57 -8.69
C SER A 84 6.48 -2.44 -9.88
N THR A 85 6.14 -3.72 -9.82
CA THR A 85 6.50 -4.69 -10.87
C THR A 85 5.77 -4.40 -12.19
N TYR A 86 4.59 -3.76 -12.17
CA TYR A 86 3.86 -3.42 -13.40
C TYR A 86 4.65 -2.49 -14.32
N ARG A 87 5.56 -1.67 -13.78
CA ARG A 87 6.46 -0.83 -14.60
C ARG A 87 7.43 -1.67 -15.38
N THR A 88 7.98 -2.69 -14.73
CA THR A 88 8.84 -3.68 -15.38
C THR A 88 8.05 -4.44 -16.42
N ALA A 89 6.86 -4.94 -16.09
CA ALA A 89 5.97 -5.61 -17.05
C ALA A 89 5.66 -4.76 -18.29
N ASN A 90 5.29 -3.48 -18.09
CA ASN A 90 5.00 -2.56 -19.19
C ASN A 90 6.23 -2.28 -20.06
N THR A 91 7.39 -2.06 -19.44
CA THR A 91 8.65 -1.82 -20.16
C THR A 91 9.06 -3.04 -20.97
N LEU A 92 8.96 -4.22 -20.37
CA LEU A 92 9.28 -5.48 -21.02
C LEU A 92 8.31 -5.75 -22.18
N SER A 93 7.02 -5.58 -21.97
CA SER A 93 5.97 -5.77 -23.00
C SER A 93 6.16 -4.89 -24.22
N ALA A 94 6.74 -3.70 -24.05
CA ALA A 94 7.03 -2.78 -25.16
C ALA A 94 8.29 -3.15 -25.97
N THR A 95 9.06 -4.16 -25.56
CA THR A 95 10.36 -4.47 -26.16
C THR A 95 10.26 -5.33 -27.42
N SER A 96 9.31 -6.28 -27.46
CA SER A 96 9.09 -7.19 -28.60
C SER A 96 7.68 -7.79 -28.58
N VAL A 97 7.26 -8.42 -29.68
CA VAL A 97 5.97 -9.15 -29.74
C VAL A 97 5.98 -10.34 -28.79
N ASP A 98 7.10 -11.08 -28.74
CA ASP A 98 7.22 -12.26 -27.87
C ASP A 98 7.11 -11.88 -26.39
N SER A 99 7.71 -10.76 -25.96
CA SER A 99 7.54 -10.23 -24.59
C SER A 99 6.08 -9.91 -24.26
N LEU A 100 5.36 -9.34 -25.22
CA LEU A 100 3.97 -8.95 -25.00
C LEU A 100 3.10 -10.20 -24.77
N GLU A 101 3.31 -11.26 -25.56
CA GLU A 101 2.57 -12.50 -25.41
C GLU A 101 2.93 -13.24 -24.12
N VAL A 102 4.20 -13.22 -23.68
CA VAL A 102 4.60 -13.76 -22.38
C VAL A 102 3.95 -12.99 -21.22
N ALA A 103 3.92 -11.65 -21.28
CA ALA A 103 3.27 -10.83 -20.27
C ALA A 103 1.76 -11.10 -20.21
N LYS A 104 1.09 -11.23 -21.36
CA LYS A 104 -0.33 -11.61 -21.42
C LYS A 104 -0.58 -13.03 -20.93
N ALA A 105 0.26 -13.99 -21.28
CA ALA A 105 0.12 -15.37 -20.85
C ALA A 105 0.21 -15.48 -19.32
N ARG A 106 1.09 -14.68 -18.69
CA ARG A 106 1.20 -14.58 -17.23
C ARG A 106 -0.02 -13.94 -16.57
N LEU A 107 -0.55 -12.85 -17.13
CA LEU A 107 -1.79 -12.23 -16.65
C LEU A 107 -3.01 -13.17 -16.75
N ASN A 108 -2.95 -14.16 -17.64
CA ASN A 108 -4.02 -15.11 -17.92
C ASN A 108 -3.67 -16.56 -17.52
N SER A 109 -2.62 -16.78 -16.71
CA SER A 109 -2.08 -18.14 -16.53
C SER A 109 -3.03 -19.07 -15.77
N ASP A 110 -3.97 -18.51 -14.99
CA ASP A 110 -4.98 -19.28 -14.28
C ASP A 110 -6.37 -19.15 -14.91
N LYS A 111 -6.95 -20.28 -15.29
CA LYS A 111 -8.33 -20.42 -15.80
C LYS A 111 -9.42 -19.95 -14.81
N LEU A 112 -9.05 -19.62 -13.56
CA LEU A 112 -9.94 -19.09 -12.51
C LEU A 112 -9.59 -17.65 -12.07
N GLY A 113 -8.39 -17.14 -12.35
CA GLY A 113 -7.91 -15.85 -11.82
C GLY A 113 -8.20 -14.71 -12.79
N LYS A 114 -9.26 -13.94 -12.55
CA LYS A 114 -9.48 -12.69 -13.31
C LYS A 114 -8.36 -11.70 -12.98
N SER A 115 -7.68 -11.16 -13.99
CA SER A 115 -6.79 -10.00 -13.82
C SER A 115 -7.57 -8.87 -13.16
N ASN A 116 -6.95 -8.16 -12.22
CA ASN A 116 -7.52 -6.93 -11.69
C ASN A 116 -6.95 -5.74 -12.49
N ILE A 117 -7.73 -4.67 -12.61
CA ILE A 117 -7.41 -3.49 -13.40
C ILE A 117 -7.46 -2.27 -12.50
N VAL A 118 -6.35 -1.55 -12.44
CA VAL A 118 -6.23 -0.25 -11.76
C VAL A 118 -6.40 0.86 -12.78
N HIS A 119 -7.36 1.75 -12.52
CA HIS A 119 -7.61 2.95 -13.31
C HIS A 119 -6.85 4.12 -12.70
N LEU A 120 -6.01 4.77 -13.50
CA LEU A 120 -5.21 5.92 -13.10
C LEU A 120 -5.88 7.19 -13.64
N ASP A 121 -6.78 7.77 -12.83
CA ASP A 121 -7.74 8.77 -13.29
C ASP A 121 -7.06 10.03 -13.86
N ARG A 122 -5.91 10.44 -13.31
CA ARG A 122 -5.18 11.64 -13.74
C ARG A 122 -4.66 11.58 -15.18
N ASN A 123 -4.29 10.39 -15.64
CA ASN A 123 -3.65 10.21 -16.95
C ASN A 123 -4.44 9.26 -17.86
N GLY A 124 -5.60 8.79 -17.42
CA GLY A 124 -6.48 7.89 -18.16
C GLY A 124 -5.86 6.51 -18.47
N LYS A 125 -4.77 6.13 -17.78
CA LYS A 125 -4.10 4.86 -18.01
C LYS A 125 -4.77 3.75 -17.21
N ARG A 126 -4.61 2.53 -17.71
CA ARG A 126 -5.05 1.31 -17.03
C ARG A 126 -3.84 0.41 -16.81
N VAL A 127 -3.76 -0.19 -15.63
CA VAL A 127 -2.72 -1.15 -15.27
C VAL A 127 -3.40 -2.44 -14.87
N SER A 128 -3.07 -3.53 -15.58
CA SER A 128 -3.55 -4.87 -15.25
C SER A 128 -2.47 -5.65 -14.51
N TYR A 129 -2.88 -6.46 -13.53
CA TYR A 129 -1.99 -7.36 -12.79
C TYR A 129 -2.66 -8.70 -12.50
N ASP A 130 -1.84 -9.70 -12.13
CA ASP A 130 -2.33 -11.02 -11.75
C ASP A 130 -2.90 -10.96 -10.32
N ASN A 131 -4.21 -10.85 -10.23
CA ASN A 131 -4.91 -10.73 -8.95
C ASN A 131 -4.83 -11.99 -8.08
N SER A 132 -4.45 -13.14 -8.66
CA SER A 132 -4.34 -14.40 -7.91
C SER A 132 -3.03 -14.54 -7.15
N ALA A 133 -1.98 -13.82 -7.56
CA ALA A 133 -0.65 -13.91 -6.99
C ALA A 133 -0.15 -12.55 -6.48
N ASP A 134 -0.31 -11.50 -7.29
CA ASP A 134 0.28 -10.19 -7.03
C ASP A 134 -0.51 -9.39 -5.98
N VAL A 135 0.16 -8.38 -5.41
CA VAL A 135 -0.34 -7.57 -4.30
C VAL A 135 -0.59 -6.13 -4.75
N LEU A 136 -1.80 -5.64 -4.50
CA LEU A 136 -2.12 -4.21 -4.64
C LEU A 136 -1.68 -3.47 -3.38
N CYS A 137 -0.77 -2.51 -3.50
CA CYS A 137 -0.31 -1.69 -2.38
C CYS A 137 -0.84 -0.27 -2.52
N LEU A 138 -1.51 0.23 -1.48
CA LEU A 138 -1.96 1.61 -1.40
C LEU A 138 -0.97 2.44 -0.58
N ARG A 139 -0.72 3.67 -1.04
CA ARG A 139 -0.04 4.71 -0.29
C ARG A 139 -0.94 5.94 -0.26
N PHE A 140 -1.43 6.29 0.92
CA PHE A 140 -2.34 7.40 1.11
C PHE A 140 -1.64 8.76 1.03
N GLY A 141 -0.34 8.78 1.33
CA GLY A 141 0.43 10.02 1.36
C GLY A 141 -0.06 10.95 2.47
N LEU A 142 0.72 11.97 2.78
CA LEU A 142 0.30 13.06 3.67
C LEU A 142 0.44 14.34 2.85
N ASN A 143 -0.46 14.50 1.88
CA ASN A 143 -0.46 15.59 0.90
C ASN A 143 -1.01 16.92 1.43
N HIS A 144 -1.01 17.13 2.74
CA HIS A 144 -1.17 18.46 3.30
C HIS A 144 0.06 18.79 4.14
N PRO A 145 0.67 19.98 4.00
CA PRO A 145 1.50 20.48 5.07
C PRO A 145 0.61 20.49 6.31
N VAL A 146 0.95 19.65 7.30
CA VAL A 146 0.71 20.02 8.69
C VAL A 146 1.28 21.41 8.76
N VAL A 147 0.45 22.43 8.97
CA VAL A 147 0.91 23.81 9.14
C VAL A 147 1.71 23.80 10.44
N GLN A 148 2.98 23.38 10.39
CA GLN A 148 4.00 23.73 11.36
C GLN A 148 4.44 25.14 11.02
N GLY A 149 3.55 26.09 11.28
CA GLY A 149 3.75 27.50 11.04
C GLY A 149 2.91 28.29 12.01
N ALA A 150 3.53 28.68 13.13
CA ALA A 150 3.05 29.63 14.13
C ALA A 150 1.72 29.25 14.80
N THR A 151 1.72 28.72 16.01
CA THR A 151 1.65 29.60 17.18
C THR A 151 2.29 28.97 18.42
N ASN A 152 3.13 29.73 19.10
CA ASN A 152 3.58 29.46 20.48
C ASN A 152 2.47 29.76 21.53
N ASN A 153 1.19 29.70 21.17
CA ASN A 153 0.11 30.13 22.06
C ASN A 153 -1.04 29.11 22.04
N ILE A 154 -1.09 28.32 23.13
CA ILE A 154 -2.24 28.14 24.01
C ILE A 154 -3.63 28.24 23.34
N LEU A 155 -4.35 27.11 23.36
CA LEU A 155 -5.81 26.99 23.28
C LEU A 155 -6.47 27.58 22.02
N ASP A 156 -6.45 26.82 20.93
CA ASP A 156 -7.53 26.91 19.94
C ASP A 156 -8.10 25.49 19.74
N GLN A 157 -9.11 25.17 20.55
CA GLN A 157 -9.87 23.91 20.49
C GLN A 157 -11.02 23.98 19.47
N ASP A 158 -11.20 25.11 18.78
CA ASP A 158 -12.36 25.38 17.91
C ASP A 158 -12.05 25.46 16.41
N SER A 159 -10.78 25.33 16.00
CA SER A 159 -10.45 25.07 14.60
C SER A 159 -10.40 23.55 14.38
N GLY A 160 -11.56 22.97 14.04
CA GLY A 160 -11.84 21.54 13.82
C GLY A 160 -11.04 20.82 12.73
N LEU A 161 -9.81 21.23 12.43
CA LEU A 161 -8.81 20.41 11.75
C LEU A 161 -8.24 19.42 12.76
N ALA A 162 -9.12 18.52 13.23
CA ALA A 162 -8.68 17.32 13.92
C ALA A 162 -7.61 16.66 13.06
N ILE A 163 -6.51 16.25 13.69
CA ILE A 163 -5.46 15.45 13.05
C ILE A 163 -6.11 14.12 12.66
N GLN A 164 -6.81 14.09 11.52
CA GLN A 164 -7.45 12.90 10.99
C GLN A 164 -6.36 11.97 10.49
N ASN A 165 -6.39 10.72 10.96
CA ASN A 165 -5.55 9.69 10.35
C ASN A 165 -6.01 9.43 8.91
N ASN A 166 -5.11 8.94 8.06
CA ASN A 166 -5.38 8.77 6.63
C ASN A 166 -6.52 7.79 6.35
N ILE A 167 -6.77 6.82 7.23
CA ILE A 167 -7.89 5.88 7.07
C ILE A 167 -9.21 6.61 7.25
N SER A 168 -9.42 7.34 8.34
CA SER A 168 -10.66 8.09 8.57
C SER A 168 -10.96 9.02 7.40
N ARG A 169 -9.94 9.74 6.90
CA ARG A 169 -10.08 10.62 5.75
C ARG A 169 -10.52 9.89 4.46
N ILE A 170 -10.01 8.67 4.23
CA ILE A 170 -10.39 7.86 3.06
C ILE A 170 -11.80 7.33 3.18
N LEU A 171 -12.21 6.95 4.39
CA LEU A 171 -13.55 6.45 4.66
C LEU A 171 -14.60 7.57 4.52
N GLU A 172 -14.22 8.81 4.83
CA GLU A 172 -15.07 9.98 4.67
C GLU A 172 -15.12 10.53 3.23
N ALA A 173 -14.21 10.09 2.35
CA ALA A 173 -14.10 10.59 0.98
C ALA A 173 -15.00 9.82 -0.02
N GLU A 174 -15.33 10.46 -1.14
CA GLU A 174 -16.01 9.85 -2.28
C GLU A 174 -15.00 9.09 -3.15
N TRP A 175 -15.12 7.77 -3.21
CA TRP A 175 -14.20 6.93 -3.99
C TRP A 175 -14.55 7.01 -5.47
N SER A 176 -13.54 7.21 -6.33
CA SER A 176 -13.75 7.07 -7.77
C SER A 176 -14.16 5.64 -8.11
N GLU A 177 -14.97 5.48 -9.17
CA GLU A 177 -15.41 4.18 -9.65
C GLU A 177 -14.21 3.24 -9.92
N GLY A 178 -13.14 3.79 -10.48
CA GLY A 178 -11.89 3.08 -10.73
C GLY A 178 -11.26 2.53 -9.45
N MET A 179 -11.10 3.38 -8.43
CA MET A 179 -10.56 2.97 -7.13
C MET A 179 -11.44 1.94 -6.43
N ALA A 180 -12.75 2.18 -6.38
CA ALA A 180 -13.71 1.27 -5.76
C ALA A 180 -13.70 -0.10 -6.44
N SER A 181 -13.72 -0.15 -7.78
CA SER A 181 -13.67 -1.40 -8.53
C SER A 181 -12.36 -2.16 -8.31
N SER A 182 -11.21 -1.46 -8.32
CA SER A 182 -9.92 -2.09 -8.09
C SER A 182 -9.79 -2.68 -6.68
N LEU A 183 -10.29 -1.98 -5.66
CA LEU A 183 -10.24 -2.47 -4.28
C LEU A 183 -11.24 -3.59 -4.01
N PHE A 184 -12.45 -3.47 -4.55
CA PHE A 184 -13.46 -4.50 -4.46
C PHE A 184 -13.00 -5.82 -5.10
N ALA A 185 -12.20 -5.77 -6.16
CA ALA A 185 -11.67 -6.96 -6.81
C ALA A 185 -10.36 -7.49 -6.21
N ALA A 186 -9.69 -6.75 -5.31
CA ALA A 186 -8.35 -7.10 -4.86
C ALA A 186 -8.36 -8.33 -3.92
N ARG A 187 -7.62 -9.38 -4.28
CA ARG A 187 -7.46 -10.57 -3.41
C ARG A 187 -6.32 -10.43 -2.41
N ARG A 188 -5.35 -9.56 -2.68
CA ARG A 188 -4.21 -9.26 -1.82
C ARG A 188 -4.01 -7.76 -1.77
N LEU A 189 -4.16 -7.18 -0.59
CA LEU A 189 -4.02 -5.75 -0.35
C LEU A 189 -2.84 -5.50 0.58
N ALA A 190 -2.09 -4.42 0.36
CA ALA A 190 -1.02 -3.97 1.22
C ALA A 190 -1.19 -2.48 1.58
N ILE A 191 -0.89 -2.13 2.82
CA ILE A 191 -0.96 -0.76 3.35
C ILE A 191 0.31 -0.47 4.14
N ASP A 192 0.88 0.73 4.00
CA ASP A 192 2.00 1.18 4.83
C ASP A 192 1.54 1.35 6.29
N ILE A 193 2.21 0.65 7.20
CA ILE A 193 1.87 0.67 8.62
C ILE A 193 1.97 2.07 9.25
N ASN A 194 2.81 2.94 8.70
CA ASN A 194 2.97 4.30 9.23
C ASN A 194 1.79 5.19 8.88
N GLU A 195 1.06 4.88 7.81
CA GLU A 195 -0.16 5.61 7.43
C GLU A 195 -1.37 5.21 8.28
N LEU A 196 -1.23 4.14 9.06
CA LEU A 196 -2.19 3.68 10.06
C LEU A 196 -1.93 4.30 11.45
N TRP A 197 -1.10 5.33 11.56
CA TRP A 197 -0.92 5.99 12.85
C TRP A 197 -2.13 6.88 13.19
N SER A 198 -2.69 6.68 14.38
CA SER A 198 -3.74 7.53 14.93
C SER A 198 -3.42 7.88 16.39
N PRO A 199 -3.36 9.17 16.77
CA PRO A 199 -3.05 9.58 18.15
C PRO A 199 -4.16 9.17 19.14
N THR A 200 -5.39 9.06 18.65
CA THR A 200 -6.57 8.65 19.44
C THR A 200 -6.91 7.17 19.29
N GLY A 201 -6.09 6.41 18.54
CA GLY A 201 -6.43 5.06 18.10
C GLY A 201 -7.48 5.04 16.99
N PHE A 202 -7.87 3.84 16.56
CA PHE A 202 -8.97 3.64 15.61
C PHE A 202 -10.23 3.27 16.36
N ASP A 203 -11.33 3.96 16.08
CA ASP A 203 -12.63 3.54 16.57
C ASP A 203 -13.09 2.28 15.81
N SER A 204 -13.88 1.44 16.48
CA SER A 204 -14.35 0.17 15.93
C SER A 204 -15.23 0.35 14.68
N MET A 205 -15.91 1.49 14.52
CA MET A 205 -16.78 1.74 13.38
C MET A 205 -15.96 2.00 12.12
N SER A 206 -14.87 2.77 12.22
CA SER A 206 -13.92 2.99 11.12
C SER A 206 -13.32 1.67 10.64
N ILE A 207 -12.91 0.78 11.55
CA ILE A 207 -12.35 -0.53 11.17
C ILE A 207 -13.41 -1.39 10.46
N MET A 208 -14.64 -1.41 10.97
CA MET A 208 -15.73 -2.17 10.37
C MET A 208 -16.11 -1.62 8.98
N TYR A 209 -16.16 -0.29 8.83
CA TYR A 209 -16.46 0.34 7.55
C TYR A 209 -15.36 0.08 6.52
N LEU A 210 -14.09 0.20 6.90
CA LEU A 210 -12.97 -0.20 6.05
C LEU A 210 -13.09 -1.67 5.63
N SER A 211 -13.41 -2.57 6.57
CA SER A 211 -13.62 -3.99 6.29
C SER A 211 -14.70 -4.21 5.23
N CYS A 212 -15.85 -3.54 5.37
CA CYS A 212 -16.93 -3.60 4.38
C CYS A 212 -16.46 -3.20 2.97
N CYS A 213 -15.61 -2.19 2.86
CA CYS A 213 -15.12 -1.69 1.58
C CYS A 213 -14.14 -2.64 0.88
N ILE A 214 -13.33 -3.39 1.64
CA ILE A 214 -12.23 -4.20 1.08
C ILE A 214 -12.44 -5.71 1.15
N GLN A 215 -13.45 -6.20 1.86
CA GLN A 215 -13.60 -7.63 2.14
C GLN A 215 -13.87 -8.50 0.91
N ASN A 216 -14.39 -7.94 -0.20
CA ASN A 216 -14.83 -8.77 -1.32
C ASN A 216 -13.66 -9.55 -1.95
N ASP A 217 -13.73 -10.88 -1.89
CA ASP A 217 -12.72 -11.83 -2.37
C ASP A 217 -11.30 -11.64 -1.78
N LEU A 218 -11.14 -10.78 -0.77
CA LEU A 218 -9.86 -10.54 -0.11
C LEU A 218 -9.38 -11.80 0.62
N GLU A 219 -8.16 -12.23 0.32
CA GLU A 219 -7.53 -13.41 0.91
C GLU A 219 -6.51 -13.03 1.97
N VAL A 220 -5.75 -11.97 1.73
CA VAL A 220 -4.65 -11.54 2.60
C VAL A 220 -4.55 -10.02 2.63
N LEU A 221 -4.40 -9.47 3.82
CA LEU A 221 -4.04 -8.07 4.04
C LEU A 221 -2.61 -7.99 4.58
N TYR A 222 -1.75 -7.22 3.93
CA TYR A 222 -0.38 -6.99 4.33
C TYR A 222 -0.21 -5.61 4.97
N LEU A 223 0.43 -5.56 6.13
CA LEU A 223 0.91 -4.33 6.75
C LEU A 223 2.39 -4.21 6.46
N VAL A 224 2.79 -3.18 5.72
CA VAL A 224 4.17 -3.01 5.28
C VAL A 224 4.90 -2.06 6.22
N ASP A 225 5.98 -2.53 6.85
CA ASP A 225 6.83 -1.74 7.72
C ASP A 225 8.15 -1.38 7.01
N TYR A 226 8.20 -0.17 6.46
CA TYR A 226 9.39 0.35 5.79
C TYR A 226 10.50 0.78 6.75
N CYS A 227 10.24 0.92 8.06
CA CYS A 227 11.24 1.38 9.02
C CYS A 227 12.31 0.32 9.34
N ILE A 228 11.99 -0.96 9.16
CA ILE A 228 12.87 -2.09 9.49
C ILE A 228 14.18 -1.99 8.69
N GLY A 229 15.32 -2.11 9.39
CA GLY A 229 16.66 -2.04 8.80
C GLY A 229 17.09 -0.66 8.27
N ARG A 230 16.23 0.37 8.35
CA ARG A 230 16.48 1.68 7.72
C ARG A 230 16.32 2.86 8.67
N CYS A 231 15.29 2.85 9.51
CA CYS A 231 14.91 4.03 10.29
C CYS A 231 15.88 4.29 11.44
N ARG A 232 16.45 5.51 11.48
CA ARG A 232 17.35 5.95 12.56
C ARG A 232 16.62 6.56 13.76
N ARG A 233 15.33 6.87 13.61
CA ARG A 233 14.51 7.52 14.65
C ARG A 233 13.92 6.51 15.62
N CYS A 234 13.44 5.38 15.10
CA CYS A 234 13.03 4.24 15.90
C CYS A 234 14.17 3.22 16.00
N TRP A 235 13.99 2.25 16.89
CA TRP A 235 14.97 1.19 17.13
C TRP A 235 14.99 0.13 16.03
N LYS A 236 13.97 0.11 15.14
CA LYS A 236 13.82 -0.88 14.06
C LYS A 236 14.92 -0.81 13.01
N GLY A 237 15.67 0.28 12.91
CA GLY A 237 16.80 0.39 11.99
C GLY A 237 17.95 -0.59 12.27
N LYS A 238 18.02 -1.17 13.47
CA LYS A 238 19.03 -2.18 13.82
C LYS A 238 18.57 -3.61 13.55
N LEU A 239 17.30 -3.81 13.25
CA LEU A 239 16.74 -5.13 13.02
C LEU A 239 17.12 -5.63 11.63
N THR A 240 17.56 -6.87 11.57
CA THR A 240 17.84 -7.56 10.32
C THR A 240 16.71 -8.53 9.97
N GLN A 241 16.53 -8.79 8.68
CA GLN A 241 15.53 -9.76 8.21
C GLN A 241 15.76 -11.15 8.81
N LYS A 242 17.03 -11.57 8.94
CA LYS A 242 17.39 -12.86 9.55
C LYS A 242 16.91 -12.99 10.99
N GLU A 243 16.88 -11.89 11.74
CA GLU A 243 16.37 -11.88 13.11
C GLU A 243 14.85 -11.96 13.17
N LEU A 244 14.16 -11.50 12.13
CA LEU A 244 12.71 -11.41 12.00
C LEU A 244 12.08 -12.63 11.32
N ALA A 245 12.83 -13.31 10.45
CA ALA A 245 12.47 -14.54 9.76
C ALA A 245 12.89 -15.78 10.58
N THR A 246 12.31 -15.92 11.77
CA THR A 246 12.50 -17.09 12.64
C THR A 246 11.27 -17.99 12.65
N LYS A 247 11.11 -18.84 13.67
CA LYS A 247 9.82 -19.50 13.92
C LYS A 247 8.75 -18.45 14.26
N LYS A 248 7.51 -18.69 13.82
CA LYS A 248 6.36 -17.84 14.17
C LYS A 248 6.22 -17.68 15.69
N CYS A 249 6.24 -16.43 16.16
CA CYS A 249 6.00 -16.09 17.56
C CYS A 249 4.51 -16.20 17.92
N SER A 250 4.16 -16.01 19.20
CA SER A 250 2.79 -16.21 19.69
C SER A 250 1.80 -15.26 19.00
N ILE A 251 2.15 -13.98 18.95
CA ILE A 251 1.38 -12.89 18.35
C ILE A 251 1.19 -13.10 16.85
N ALA A 252 2.23 -13.56 16.15
CA ALA A 252 2.14 -13.86 14.73
C ALA A 252 1.15 -14.99 14.43
N LYS A 253 1.01 -15.97 15.34
CA LYS A 253 0.05 -17.07 15.20
C LYS A 253 -1.40 -16.64 15.45
N GLU A 254 -1.62 -15.63 16.29
CA GLU A 254 -2.96 -15.07 16.48
C GLU A 254 -3.47 -14.39 15.19
N LEU A 255 -2.59 -13.69 14.47
CA LEU A 255 -2.95 -13.09 13.18
C LEU A 255 -3.04 -14.12 12.05
N ASP A 256 -2.12 -15.09 12.04
CA ASP A 256 -2.03 -16.14 11.02
C ASP A 256 -1.74 -17.53 11.65
N PRO A 257 -2.80 -18.28 12.01
CA PRO A 257 -2.67 -19.56 12.71
C PRO A 257 -2.18 -20.70 11.82
N GLU A 258 -2.19 -20.52 10.50
CA GLU A 258 -1.76 -21.52 9.53
C GLU A 258 -0.25 -21.81 9.65
N ASP A 259 0.13 -23.09 9.58
CA ASP A 259 1.53 -23.50 9.50
C ASP A 259 1.94 -23.60 8.03
N ARG A 260 2.63 -22.56 7.54
CA ARG A 260 3.02 -22.40 6.14
C ARG A 260 4.32 -21.61 6.03
N ASP A 261 4.91 -21.65 4.84
CA ASP A 261 6.05 -20.80 4.50
C ASP A 261 5.65 -19.32 4.48
N MET A 262 6.61 -18.49 4.89
CA MET A 262 6.48 -17.03 4.93
C MET A 262 6.52 -16.46 3.52
N ASP A 263 5.67 -15.47 3.26
CA ASP A 263 5.56 -14.89 1.94
C ASP A 263 6.81 -14.09 1.57
N VAL A 264 7.18 -14.18 0.31
CA VAL A 264 8.19 -13.33 -0.33
C VAL A 264 7.54 -12.70 -1.54
N ILE A 265 7.43 -11.38 -1.52
CA ILE A 265 6.79 -10.58 -2.57
C ILE A 265 7.85 -9.67 -3.18
N TYR A 266 7.89 -9.60 -4.50
CA TYR A 266 8.95 -8.93 -5.22
C TYR A 266 8.48 -7.57 -5.73
N GLY A 267 9.31 -6.54 -5.50
CA GLY A 267 9.31 -5.30 -6.25
C GLY A 267 10.40 -5.32 -7.32
N SER A 268 10.46 -4.29 -8.15
CA SER A 268 11.45 -4.16 -9.24
C SER A 268 12.90 -3.99 -8.74
N THR A 269 13.06 -3.46 -7.54
CA THR A 269 14.36 -3.06 -6.94
C THR A 269 14.45 -3.41 -5.45
N VAL A 270 13.42 -4.06 -4.92
CA VAL A 270 13.25 -4.37 -3.50
C VAL A 270 12.52 -5.70 -3.35
N THR A 271 12.73 -6.37 -2.24
CA THR A 271 12.00 -7.60 -1.86
C THR A 271 11.25 -7.36 -0.56
N TYR A 272 10.01 -7.79 -0.47
CA TYR A 272 9.20 -7.73 0.73
C TYR A 272 9.13 -9.12 1.33
N ARG A 273 9.55 -9.28 2.59
CA ARG A 273 9.54 -10.56 3.29
C ARG A 273 8.59 -10.50 4.47
N GLU A 274 7.77 -11.53 4.61
CA GLU A 274 6.91 -11.66 5.76
C GLU A 274 7.71 -11.88 7.06
N ILE A 275 7.28 -11.20 8.11
CA ILE A 275 7.88 -11.23 9.43
C ILE A 275 7.15 -12.29 10.26
N SER A 276 7.89 -13.30 10.70
CA SER A 276 7.35 -14.34 11.57
C SER A 276 7.51 -14.02 13.06
N ASN A 277 8.38 -13.08 13.43
CA ASN A 277 8.65 -12.71 14.81
C ASN A 277 8.29 -11.26 15.12
N LEU A 278 6.99 -11.01 15.33
CA LEU A 278 6.46 -9.68 15.65
C LEU A 278 6.87 -9.18 17.04
N GLU A 279 7.15 -10.09 17.98
CA GLU A 279 7.66 -9.73 19.32
C GLU A 279 9.02 -9.00 19.23
N LYS A 280 9.86 -9.38 18.27
CA LYS A 280 11.10 -8.64 17.95
C LYS A 280 10.89 -7.30 17.27
N LEU A 281 9.67 -6.98 16.82
CA LEU A 281 9.25 -5.62 16.43
C LEU A 281 8.67 -4.84 17.62
N GLY A 282 8.73 -5.41 18.82
CA GLY A 282 8.17 -4.83 20.04
C GLY A 282 6.65 -4.89 20.07
N TRP A 283 6.04 -5.75 19.24
CA TRP A 283 4.61 -6.01 19.35
C TRP A 283 4.38 -6.91 20.55
N ASP A 284 3.38 -6.56 21.34
CA ASP A 284 2.77 -7.38 22.36
C ASP A 284 1.24 -7.38 22.14
N PHE A 285 0.50 -8.08 23.00
CA PHE A 285 -0.97 -8.11 22.93
C PHE A 285 -1.62 -6.73 23.17
N ASN A 286 -0.88 -5.76 23.72
CA ASN A 286 -1.36 -4.40 23.96
C ASN A 286 -0.90 -3.42 22.87
N HIS A 287 -0.08 -3.87 21.91
CA HIS A 287 0.44 -3.01 20.85
C HIS A 287 -0.71 -2.58 19.92
N SER A 288 -0.88 -1.28 19.71
CA SER A 288 -2.02 -0.72 18.96
C SER A 288 -2.15 -1.29 17.55
N MET A 289 -1.02 -1.50 16.84
CA MET A 289 -1.04 -2.11 15.51
C MET A 289 -1.43 -3.60 15.53
N PHE A 290 -1.14 -4.33 16.61
CA PHE A 290 -1.59 -5.70 16.75
C PHE A 290 -3.10 -5.74 16.97
N ALA A 291 -3.61 -4.92 17.90
CA ALA A 291 -5.04 -4.80 18.15
C ALA A 291 -5.80 -4.39 16.88
N PHE A 292 -5.31 -3.40 16.14
CA PHE A 292 -5.88 -2.99 14.85
C PHE A 292 -5.90 -4.15 13.85
N ALA A 293 -4.78 -4.85 13.65
CA ALA A 293 -4.68 -5.97 12.73
C ALA A 293 -5.65 -7.09 13.09
N GLN A 294 -5.78 -7.40 14.37
CA GLN A 294 -6.70 -8.41 14.87
C GLN A 294 -8.16 -8.01 14.61
N THR A 295 -8.57 -6.81 15.06
CA THR A 295 -9.95 -6.32 14.87
C THR A 295 -10.33 -6.23 13.39
N LEU A 296 -9.43 -5.73 12.54
CA LEU A 296 -9.66 -5.64 11.10
C LEU A 296 -9.78 -7.04 10.47
N GLY A 297 -8.89 -7.96 10.83
CA GLY A 297 -8.94 -9.33 10.35
C GLY A 297 -10.23 -10.06 10.74
N ASP A 298 -10.65 -9.92 12.00
CA ASP A 298 -11.89 -10.52 12.50
C ASP A 298 -13.12 -9.92 11.81
N SER A 299 -13.14 -8.59 11.64
CA SER A 299 -14.23 -7.91 10.94
C SER A 299 -14.32 -8.34 9.46
N ILE A 300 -13.20 -8.48 8.75
CA ILE A 300 -13.22 -8.99 7.37
C ILE A 300 -13.77 -10.43 7.31
N ARG A 301 -13.34 -11.31 8.22
CA ARG A 301 -13.86 -12.69 8.28
C ARG A 301 -15.36 -12.71 8.54
N GLU A 302 -15.85 -11.84 9.43
CA GLU A 302 -17.26 -11.69 9.73
C GLU A 302 -18.05 -11.22 8.50
N GLN A 303 -17.57 -10.18 7.81
CA GLN A 303 -18.21 -9.65 6.60
C GLN A 303 -18.26 -10.66 5.44
N GLN A 304 -17.24 -11.52 5.30
CA GLN A 304 -17.24 -12.58 4.30
C GLN A 304 -18.16 -13.77 4.63
N GLY A 305 -18.59 -13.90 5.89
CA GLY A 305 -19.48 -14.95 6.36
C GLY A 305 -18.98 -16.36 6.05
N THR A 306 -19.71 -17.10 5.21
CA THR A 306 -19.42 -18.50 4.89
C THR A 306 -18.39 -18.70 3.78
N LYS A 307 -18.09 -17.66 2.97
CA LYS A 307 -17.09 -17.78 1.89
C LYS A 307 -15.68 -18.03 2.45
N ARG A 308 -15.36 -17.40 3.59
CA ARG A 308 -14.09 -17.53 4.35
C ARG A 308 -12.84 -17.59 3.47
N LEU A 309 -12.73 -16.68 2.51
CA LEU A 309 -11.57 -16.58 1.63
C LEU A 309 -10.40 -15.91 2.35
N PHE A 310 -10.70 -14.99 3.26
CA PHE A 310 -9.74 -14.27 4.07
C PHE A 310 -9.02 -15.19 5.04
N ARG A 311 -7.70 -15.24 4.90
CA ARG A 311 -6.82 -16.11 5.67
C ARG A 311 -6.27 -15.38 6.88
N SER A 312 -5.63 -14.24 6.66
CA SER A 312 -4.92 -13.51 7.72
C SER A 312 -4.50 -12.09 7.35
N VAL A 313 -4.21 -11.31 8.40
CA VAL A 313 -3.39 -10.10 8.30
C VAL A 313 -1.93 -10.50 8.53
N ARG A 314 -1.02 -10.04 7.67
CA ARG A 314 0.41 -10.39 7.69
C ARG A 314 1.26 -9.14 7.71
N VAL A 315 2.48 -9.21 8.20
CA VAL A 315 3.39 -8.04 8.27
C VAL A 315 4.58 -8.28 7.36
N LEU A 316 4.85 -7.32 6.48
CA LEU A 316 5.97 -7.37 5.55
C LEU A 316 7.05 -6.38 5.97
N ALA A 317 8.30 -6.83 5.96
CA ALA A 317 9.46 -5.97 6.00
C ALA A 317 10.03 -5.81 4.59
N CYS A 318 10.28 -4.58 4.17
CA CYS A 318 10.94 -4.33 2.89
C CYS A 318 12.46 -4.57 3.02
N GLU A 319 13.11 -5.10 1.99
CA GLU A 319 14.54 -5.36 1.87
C GLU A 319 15.05 -4.76 0.57
N GLU A 320 16.16 -4.05 0.63
CA GLU A 320 16.84 -3.48 -0.54
C GLU A 320 18.08 -4.29 -0.85
N GLU A 321 18.40 -4.47 -2.13
CA GLU A 321 19.59 -5.21 -2.58
C GLU A 321 20.89 -4.36 -2.49
N VAL A 322 20.86 -3.23 -1.80
CA VAL A 322 21.86 -2.16 -1.93
C VAL A 322 22.86 -2.14 -0.77
N SER A 323 24.15 -2.01 -1.08
CA SER A 323 25.26 -2.01 -0.13
C SER A 323 25.63 -0.63 0.44
N ASN A 324 25.16 0.48 -0.17
CA ASN A 324 25.48 1.86 0.22
C ASN A 324 24.25 2.70 0.57
N VAL A 325 24.39 3.60 1.54
CA VAL A 325 23.28 4.46 2.04
C VAL A 325 22.80 5.48 1.00
N GLU A 326 23.69 5.99 0.15
CA GLU A 326 23.32 6.94 -0.92
C GLU A 326 22.51 6.26 -2.04
N ASP A 327 22.61 4.94 -2.13
CA ASP A 327 21.94 4.14 -3.13
C ASP A 327 20.61 3.56 -2.65
N MET A 328 20.16 3.91 -1.44
CA MET A 328 18.89 3.44 -0.92
C MET A 328 17.72 3.81 -1.83
N THR A 329 16.90 2.82 -2.11
CA THR A 329 15.68 2.97 -2.92
C THR A 329 14.55 3.59 -2.10
N ILE A 330 14.49 3.33 -0.79
CA ILE A 330 13.38 3.75 0.07
C ILE A 330 13.88 4.60 1.24
N TYR A 331 13.23 5.75 1.42
CA TYR A 331 13.38 6.60 2.59
C TYR A 331 12.13 6.48 3.47
N ALA A 332 12.23 5.67 4.51
CA ALA A 332 11.12 5.40 5.43
C ALA A 332 10.77 6.62 6.29
N VAL A 333 9.47 6.90 6.42
CA VAL A 333 8.96 7.83 7.42
C VAL A 333 8.55 7.06 8.67
N CYS A 334 8.80 7.64 9.84
CA CYS A 334 8.50 7.02 11.12
C CYS A 334 7.62 7.94 11.95
N SER A 335 6.44 7.45 12.31
CA SER A 335 5.47 8.13 13.18
C SER A 335 5.76 7.95 14.68
N LEU A 336 6.69 7.06 15.06
CA LEU A 336 7.13 6.89 16.44
C LEU A 336 8.18 7.96 16.79
N SER A 337 7.78 8.99 17.55
CA SER A 337 8.69 9.73 18.41
C SER A 337 8.98 8.90 19.65
N LYS A 338 10.25 8.87 20.08
CA LYS A 338 10.75 8.08 21.22
C LYS A 338 9.88 8.10 22.46
#